data_AF-A0A7S3UU96-F1
#
_entry.id   AF-A0A7S3UU96-F1
#
_cell.length_a   1.000
_cell.length_b   1.000
_cell.length_c   1.000
_cell.angle_alpha   90.00
_cell.angle_beta   90.00
_cell.angle_gamma   90.00
#
_symmetry.space_group_name_H-M   'P 1'
#
loop_
_entity.id
_entity.type
_entity.pdbx_description
1 polymer ?
#
loop_
_entity_poly.entity_id
_entity_poly.type
_entity_poly.pdbx_seq_one_letter_code
_entity_poly.pdbx_strand_id
1 'polypeptide(L)'
;EEDLGVAVVHEDTISLAMFLKGYGEQNRVVRERMEKACKWHNITDPYKLSANVVKNLTPYRFLPLIVDEEHGDRVLKLLEEEISRMKTQSYVTYKCPVDEHAYLNLPSEFKLKPHPLNMVFEPLHALDFLACTMNSLVMKLVGGRTVSKPVASSSRFQTVKEDKQDTVKEGDSEDSKLETAPEASKPDGQGTNQTRVNEEALLLYCRLHHALLFLAKKHPEIQREATARVFAFAGDPQRRTKRHTPNLGELLIHLLVADGPGWADATLRRAFVAEVLDRNVSWFVANERKYPELLYLEQEPVAHHRLFETFAASITSMRIVMFQVYFLAGVGRRDGCPPGQMLHLYHSSCGRPTAAMREGLRRAWGEIMGAATFEDYFRVVGIWYGPRGFSAKLRNAVRRAIAKGYLRGLRPAALGLRPGLEPVPGEADEEG
;
A
#
# COMPACT_ATOMS: atom_id res chain seq x y z
N GLU A 1 30.93 -12.43 3.03
CA GLU A 1 31.06 -12.50 4.49
C GLU A 1 31.85 -11.33 5.09
N GLU A 2 32.05 -10.19 4.41
CA GLU A 2 32.80 -9.07 5.04
C GLU A 2 32.14 -7.67 5.00
N ASP A 3 31.03 -7.44 4.26
CA ASP A 3 30.42 -6.09 4.20
C ASP A 3 29.02 -5.94 4.83
N LEU A 4 28.55 -6.92 5.62
CA LEU A 4 27.23 -6.90 6.28
C LEU A 4 27.30 -6.77 7.81
N GLY A 5 28.45 -6.32 8.33
CA GLY A 5 28.94 -6.64 9.67
C GLY A 5 28.30 -6.00 10.90
N VAL A 6 27.36 -5.03 10.81
CA VAL A 6 26.96 -4.27 12.03
C VAL A 6 25.43 -4.05 12.22
N ALA A 7 24.56 -4.30 11.24
CA ALA A 7 23.16 -3.84 11.34
C ALA A 7 22.09 -4.92 11.67
N VAL A 8 22.44 -6.20 11.79
CA VAL A 8 21.44 -7.29 11.60
C VAL A 8 20.89 -7.92 12.88
N VAL A 9 21.29 -7.49 14.08
CA VAL A 9 20.90 -8.16 15.35
C VAL A 9 19.63 -7.58 16.00
N HIS A 10 19.11 -6.45 15.52
CA HIS A 10 18.11 -5.70 16.28
C HIS A 10 16.63 -6.13 16.12
N GLU A 11 16.28 -6.96 15.14
CA GLU A 11 14.88 -7.00 14.71
C GLU A 11 13.96 -8.05 15.35
N ASP A 12 14.45 -9.11 16.01
CA ASP A 12 13.55 -9.98 16.79
C ASP A 12 14.29 -10.99 17.68
N THR A 13 14.82 -10.51 18.82
CA THR A 13 15.55 -11.35 19.79
C THR A 13 14.74 -12.56 20.28
N ILE A 14 13.41 -12.51 20.29
CA ILE A 14 12.55 -13.62 20.76
C ILE A 14 12.31 -14.66 19.67
N SER A 15 11.93 -14.27 18.45
CA SER A 15 11.79 -15.23 17.35
C SER A 15 13.15 -15.85 17.01
N LEU A 16 14.23 -15.05 17.08
CA LEU A 16 15.58 -15.56 16.99
C LEU A 16 15.88 -16.51 18.17
N ALA A 17 15.65 -16.15 19.43
CA ALA A 17 15.89 -17.06 20.56
C ALA A 17 15.04 -18.35 20.49
N MET A 18 13.78 -18.30 20.04
CA MET A 18 12.90 -19.47 19.87
C MET A 18 13.33 -20.34 18.69
N PHE A 19 13.76 -19.74 17.57
CA PHE A 19 14.35 -20.44 16.43
C PHE A 19 15.68 -21.10 16.82
N LEU A 20 16.55 -20.37 17.52
CA LEU A 20 17.82 -20.85 18.04
C LEU A 20 17.67 -21.91 19.13
N LYS A 21 16.56 -21.94 19.87
CA LYS A 21 16.26 -23.00 20.83
C LYS A 21 16.08 -24.37 20.15
N GLY A 22 15.63 -24.40 18.89
CA GLY A 22 15.49 -25.63 18.10
C GLY A 22 16.74 -25.99 17.28
N TYR A 23 17.45 -25.00 16.73
CA TYR A 23 18.62 -25.21 15.85
C TYR A 23 19.99 -25.05 16.54
N GLY A 24 20.03 -24.42 17.71
CA GLY A 24 21.26 -23.93 18.37
C GLY A 24 22.18 -25.01 18.92
N GLU A 25 21.73 -26.26 19.01
CA GLU A 25 22.59 -27.36 19.41
C GLU A 25 23.56 -27.79 18.30
N GLN A 26 23.21 -27.57 17.02
CA GLN A 26 23.96 -28.15 15.89
C GLN A 26 24.85 -27.16 15.13
N ASN A 27 24.72 -25.83 15.33
CA ASN A 27 25.46 -24.83 14.56
C ASN A 27 26.22 -23.83 15.45
N ARG A 28 27.56 -23.89 15.39
CA ARG A 28 28.48 -23.08 16.21
C ARG A 28 28.34 -21.57 15.98
N VAL A 29 28.18 -21.13 14.73
CA VAL A 29 28.07 -19.70 14.39
C VAL A 29 26.76 -19.11 14.94
N VAL A 30 25.71 -19.92 14.89
CA VAL A 30 24.37 -19.62 15.38
C VAL A 30 24.38 -19.51 16.92
N ARG A 31 25.11 -20.38 17.61
CA ARG A 31 25.35 -20.32 19.06
C ARG A 31 26.16 -19.09 19.49
N GLU A 32 27.26 -18.78 18.82
CA GLU A 32 28.10 -17.62 19.14
C GLU A 32 27.32 -16.29 18.96
N ARG A 33 26.44 -16.21 17.95
CA ARG A 33 25.55 -15.04 17.77
C ARG A 33 24.47 -14.96 18.85
N MET A 34 23.94 -16.09 19.30
CA MET A 34 22.99 -16.15 20.42
C MET A 34 23.63 -15.65 21.72
N GLU A 35 24.83 -16.15 22.04
CA GLU A 35 25.55 -15.80 23.26
C GLU A 35 25.90 -14.29 23.28
N LYS A 36 26.26 -13.71 22.13
CA LYS A 36 26.45 -12.25 22.00
C LYS A 36 25.16 -11.47 22.26
N ALA A 37 24.03 -11.88 21.67
CA ALA A 37 22.74 -11.23 21.89
C ALA A 37 22.25 -11.36 23.34
N CYS A 38 22.42 -12.53 23.96
CA CYS A 38 22.07 -12.75 25.36
C CYS A 38 22.92 -11.92 26.30
N LYS A 39 24.23 -11.85 26.06
CA LYS A 39 25.14 -11.00 26.84
C LYS A 39 24.78 -9.51 26.71
N TRP A 40 24.41 -9.07 25.51
CA TRP A 40 23.96 -7.69 25.26
C TRP A 40 22.68 -7.35 26.02
N HIS A 41 21.71 -8.27 26.09
CA HIS A 41 20.44 -8.06 26.79
C HIS A 41 20.42 -8.53 28.25
N ASN A 42 21.58 -8.86 28.81
CA ASN A 42 21.74 -9.38 30.17
C ASN A 42 20.85 -10.62 30.46
N ILE A 43 20.64 -11.46 29.44
CA ILE A 43 19.90 -12.72 29.54
C ILE A 43 20.90 -13.80 29.93
N THR A 44 20.78 -14.29 31.17
CA THR A 44 21.70 -15.27 31.76
C THR A 44 21.53 -16.68 31.23
N ASP A 45 20.36 -17.03 30.68
CA ASP A 45 20.10 -18.33 30.06
C ASP A 45 19.10 -18.19 28.89
N PRO A 46 19.55 -18.27 27.61
CA PRO A 46 18.66 -18.20 26.45
C PRO A 46 17.60 -19.29 26.42
N TYR A 47 17.86 -20.44 27.04
CA TYR A 47 16.97 -21.60 27.05
C TYR A 47 15.93 -21.52 28.18
N LYS A 48 16.17 -20.67 29.20
CA LYS A 48 15.26 -20.31 30.30
C LYS A 48 14.74 -18.87 30.19
N LEU A 49 14.37 -18.43 29.00
CA LEU A 49 13.51 -17.25 28.84
C LEU A 49 12.20 -17.51 29.60
N SER A 50 12.11 -17.00 30.83
CA SER A 50 10.91 -17.15 31.65
C SER A 50 9.76 -16.36 31.02
N ALA A 51 8.52 -16.81 31.25
CA ALA A 51 7.33 -16.09 30.81
C ALA A 51 7.32 -14.61 31.26
N ASN A 52 8.02 -14.28 32.35
CA ASN A 52 8.19 -12.91 32.84
C ASN A 52 9.20 -12.09 32.02
N VAL A 53 10.27 -12.69 31.48
CA VAL A 53 11.19 -11.98 30.56
C VAL A 53 10.52 -11.73 29.22
N VAL A 54 9.74 -12.70 28.72
CA VAL A 54 8.89 -12.52 27.53
C VAL A 54 7.85 -11.41 27.76
N LYS A 55 7.18 -11.39 28.91
CA LYS A 55 6.23 -10.31 29.32
C LYS A 55 6.85 -8.92 29.50
N ASN A 56 8.16 -8.83 29.74
CA ASN A 56 8.85 -7.53 29.86
C ASN A 56 9.42 -7.05 28.52
N LEU A 57 9.57 -7.94 27.54
CA LEU A 57 9.95 -7.63 26.15
C LEU A 57 8.73 -7.39 25.23
N THR A 58 7.51 -7.66 25.70
CA THR A 58 6.25 -7.56 24.94
C THR A 58 5.70 -6.16 24.64
N PRO A 59 6.01 -5.04 25.31
CA PRO A 59 5.30 -3.78 25.00
C PRO A 59 5.62 -3.19 23.62
N TYR A 60 6.54 -3.80 22.85
CA TYR A 60 7.08 -3.22 21.62
C TYR A 60 6.94 -4.10 20.36
N ARG A 61 6.18 -5.20 20.38
CA ARG A 61 6.18 -6.18 19.26
C ARG A 61 4.79 -6.35 18.66
N PHE A 62 4.67 -5.99 17.38
CA PHE A 62 3.42 -6.01 16.63
C PHE A 62 2.92 -7.44 16.34
N LEU A 63 3.75 -8.31 15.77
CA LEU A 63 3.47 -9.75 15.58
C LEU A 63 4.81 -10.52 15.57
N PRO A 64 4.87 -11.76 16.09
CA PRO A 64 6.09 -12.56 16.03
C PRO A 64 6.47 -12.87 14.57
N LEU A 65 7.75 -12.73 14.22
CA LEU A 65 8.26 -13.22 12.93
C LEU A 65 8.11 -14.73 12.85
N ILE A 66 7.41 -15.22 11.83
CA ILE A 66 7.30 -16.65 11.50
C ILE A 66 8.48 -16.99 10.61
N VAL A 67 9.29 -17.97 10.98
CA VAL A 67 10.49 -18.36 10.22
C VAL A 67 10.17 -19.45 9.20
N ASP A 68 9.54 -20.51 9.67
CA ASP A 68 9.12 -21.69 8.91
C ASP A 68 7.83 -22.25 9.52
N GLU A 69 7.36 -23.40 9.02
CA GLU A 69 6.13 -24.03 9.49
C GLU A 69 6.22 -24.49 10.95
N GLU A 70 7.31 -25.13 11.34
CA GLU A 70 7.48 -25.68 12.69
C GLU A 70 7.59 -24.56 13.74
N HIS A 71 8.35 -23.51 13.42
CA HIS A 71 8.40 -22.29 14.21
C HIS A 71 7.04 -21.61 14.28
N GLY A 72 6.34 -21.52 13.15
CA GLY A 72 4.97 -21.02 13.07
C GLY A 72 4.03 -21.73 14.03
N ASP A 73 4.09 -23.07 14.08
CA ASP A 73 3.27 -23.88 14.99
C ASP A 73 3.58 -23.61 16.46
N ARG A 74 4.85 -23.42 16.81
CA ARG A 74 5.24 -23.03 18.17
C ARG A 74 4.72 -21.66 18.58
N VAL A 75 4.65 -20.71 17.64
CA VAL A 75 4.22 -19.32 17.93
C VAL A 75 2.76 -19.05 17.59
N LEU A 76 2.01 -20.02 17.06
CA LEU A 76 0.62 -19.85 16.62
C LEU A 76 -0.25 -19.30 17.75
N LYS A 77 -0.19 -19.92 18.94
CA LYS A 77 -0.96 -19.46 20.10
C LYS A 77 -0.60 -18.02 20.50
N LEU A 78 0.68 -17.64 20.42
CA LEU A 78 1.13 -16.28 20.71
C LEU A 78 0.58 -15.28 19.68
N LEU A 79 0.57 -15.66 18.40
CA LEU A 79 0.03 -14.86 17.30
C LEU A 79 -1.49 -14.64 17.47
N GLU A 80 -2.22 -15.71 17.80
CA GLU A 80 -3.66 -15.68 18.07
C GLU A 80 -4.00 -14.83 19.30
N GLU A 81 -3.23 -14.98 20.38
CA GLU A 81 -3.36 -14.17 21.59
C GLU A 81 -3.08 -12.68 21.30
N GLU A 82 -2.06 -12.37 20.49
CA GLU A 82 -1.73 -10.99 20.15
C GLU A 82 -2.83 -10.33 19.32
N ILE A 83 -3.32 -11.01 18.27
CA ILE A 83 -4.44 -10.51 17.45
C ILE A 83 -5.70 -10.32 18.31
N SER A 84 -5.96 -11.26 19.23
CA SER A 84 -7.08 -11.15 20.17
C SER A 84 -6.89 -10.02 21.18
N ARG A 85 -5.66 -9.76 21.65
CA ARG A 85 -5.36 -8.61 22.52
C ARG A 85 -5.63 -7.30 21.81
N MET A 86 -5.19 -7.17 20.56
CA MET A 86 -5.39 -5.95 19.76
C MET A 86 -6.88 -5.63 19.52
N LYS A 87 -7.77 -6.64 19.57
CA LYS A 87 -9.23 -6.46 19.56
C LYS A 87 -9.75 -5.76 20.83
N THR A 88 -9.16 -6.08 21.98
CA THR A 88 -9.67 -5.68 23.31
C THR A 88 -9.16 -4.34 23.81
N GLN A 89 -8.02 -3.86 23.30
CA GLN A 89 -7.44 -2.60 23.77
C GLN A 89 -8.12 -1.42 23.09
N SER A 90 -8.76 -0.59 23.92
CA SER A 90 -9.61 0.55 23.53
C SER A 90 -8.91 1.53 22.59
N TYR A 91 -7.59 1.66 22.73
CA TYR A 91 -6.65 2.30 21.82
C TYR A 91 -5.26 1.73 22.14
N VAL A 92 -4.57 1.11 21.19
CA VAL A 92 -3.12 0.87 21.34
C VAL A 92 -2.40 2.06 20.73
N THR A 93 -2.06 3.04 21.55
CA THR A 93 -1.09 4.06 21.13
C THR A 93 0.26 3.36 21.05
N TYR A 94 0.61 2.88 19.86
CA TYR A 94 1.96 2.44 19.58
C TYR A 94 2.88 3.66 19.64
N LYS A 95 3.55 3.83 20.78
CA LYS A 95 4.75 4.66 20.82
C LYS A 95 5.85 3.86 20.14
N CYS A 96 6.13 4.20 18.88
CA CYS A 96 7.47 3.95 18.34
C CYS A 96 8.44 4.56 19.36
N PRO A 97 9.48 3.86 19.84
CA PRO A 97 10.37 4.42 20.87
C PRO A 97 11.10 5.62 20.29
N VAL A 98 10.54 6.82 20.48
CA VAL A 98 11.09 8.08 19.98
C VAL A 98 12.37 8.44 20.74
N ASP A 99 12.54 7.93 21.96
CA ASP A 99 13.58 8.45 22.84
C ASP A 99 14.94 7.73 22.73
N GLU A 100 15.06 6.62 21.99
CA GLU A 100 16.38 6.02 21.66
C GLU A 100 16.51 5.52 20.20
N HIS A 101 15.43 5.46 19.41
CA HIS A 101 15.44 4.89 18.05
C HIS A 101 14.66 5.76 17.04
N ALA A 102 15.31 6.84 16.61
CA ALA A 102 14.77 7.86 15.70
C ALA A 102 14.72 7.47 14.21
N TYR A 103 14.11 6.33 13.83
CA TYR A 103 14.15 5.85 12.44
C TYR A 103 12.83 5.46 11.78
N LEU A 104 11.69 5.73 12.42
CA LEU A 104 10.38 5.67 11.76
C LEU A 104 9.64 6.99 11.98
N ASN A 105 9.66 7.88 10.98
CA ASN A 105 8.70 8.97 10.88
C ASN A 105 7.32 8.43 10.45
N LEU A 106 6.80 7.45 11.18
CA LEU A 106 5.37 7.20 11.23
C LEU A 106 4.77 8.33 12.09
N PRO A 107 3.55 8.82 11.80
CA PRO A 107 2.84 9.69 12.71
C PRO A 107 2.88 9.03 14.10
N SER A 108 3.31 9.79 15.11
CA SER A 108 3.59 9.35 16.48
C SER A 108 2.45 8.57 17.16
N GLU A 109 1.28 8.47 16.52
CA GLU A 109 0.12 7.74 16.98
C GLU A 109 -0.60 7.02 15.82
N PHE A 110 -0.92 5.73 16.00
CA PHE A 110 -1.86 4.96 15.17
C PHE A 110 -3.10 4.69 16.04
N LYS A 111 -4.30 5.05 15.56
CA LYS A 111 -5.57 4.84 16.29
C LYS A 111 -6.48 3.94 15.47
N LEU A 112 -6.75 2.72 15.96
CA LEU A 112 -7.74 1.78 15.41
C LEU A 112 -9.00 1.80 16.29
N LYS A 113 -10.20 1.58 15.72
CA LYS A 113 -11.48 1.63 16.46
C LYS A 113 -11.88 0.24 17.03
N PRO A 114 -12.44 0.17 18.26
CA PRO A 114 -12.68 -1.10 18.97
C PRO A 114 -14.04 -1.77 18.73
N HIS A 115 -14.16 -3.05 19.12
CA HIS A 115 -15.41 -3.80 19.31
C HIS A 115 -15.30 -4.70 20.57
N PRO A 116 -16.25 -4.71 21.51
CA PRO A 116 -16.13 -5.53 22.73
C PRO A 116 -16.53 -7.00 22.47
N LEU A 117 -15.90 -7.91 23.24
CA LEU A 117 -16.28 -9.30 23.62
C LEU A 117 -15.24 -10.41 23.28
N ASN A 118 -15.04 -11.27 24.29
CA ASN A 118 -14.30 -12.55 24.38
C ASN A 118 -12.86 -12.60 23.82
N MET A 119 -11.92 -13.05 24.67
CA MET A 119 -10.50 -13.32 24.34
C MET A 119 -10.29 -14.55 23.43
N VAL A 120 -11.36 -15.13 22.88
CA VAL A 120 -11.25 -16.26 21.96
C VAL A 120 -10.80 -15.71 20.60
N PHE A 121 -9.76 -16.34 20.04
CA PHE A 121 -9.30 -16.02 18.70
C PHE A 121 -10.41 -16.31 17.69
N GLU A 122 -10.75 -15.29 16.91
CA GLU A 122 -11.74 -15.37 15.85
C GLU A 122 -11.01 -15.22 14.50
N PRO A 123 -10.90 -16.29 13.69
CA PRO A 123 -10.15 -16.28 12.44
C PRO A 123 -10.57 -15.15 11.48
N LEU A 124 -11.87 -14.89 11.36
CA LEU A 124 -12.38 -13.83 10.48
C LEU A 124 -11.98 -12.43 10.97
N HIS A 125 -11.83 -12.23 12.29
CA HIS A 125 -11.26 -11.01 12.82
C HIS A 125 -9.79 -10.86 12.47
N ALA A 126 -9.02 -11.96 12.44
CA ALA A 126 -7.61 -11.89 12.02
C ALA A 126 -7.48 -11.43 10.56
N LEU A 127 -8.36 -11.93 9.67
CA LEU A 127 -8.45 -11.45 8.28
C LEU A 127 -8.70 -9.93 8.23
N ASP A 128 -9.75 -9.46 8.91
CA ASP A 128 -10.13 -8.04 8.92
C ASP A 128 -9.04 -7.16 9.53
N PHE A 129 -8.46 -7.59 10.66
CA PHE A 129 -7.40 -6.87 11.35
C PHE A 129 -6.14 -6.72 10.49
N LEU A 130 -5.67 -7.80 9.88
CA LEU A 130 -4.47 -7.78 9.04
C LEU A 130 -4.72 -6.98 7.76
N ALA A 131 -5.89 -7.14 7.14
CA ALA A 131 -6.27 -6.34 5.97
C ALA A 131 -6.32 -4.85 6.27
N CYS A 132 -6.99 -4.48 7.37
CA CYS A 132 -7.09 -3.08 7.80
C CYS A 132 -5.72 -2.50 8.14
N THR A 133 -4.88 -3.26 8.84
CA THR A 133 -3.51 -2.86 9.21
C THR A 133 -2.64 -2.63 7.97
N MET A 134 -2.60 -3.60 7.06
CA MET A 134 -1.82 -3.49 5.81
C MET A 134 -2.28 -2.29 4.99
N ASN A 135 -3.60 -2.11 4.83
CA ASN A 135 -4.14 -0.96 4.13
C ASN A 135 -3.74 0.37 4.81
N SER A 136 -3.88 0.45 6.13
CA SER A 136 -3.58 1.67 6.88
C SER A 136 -2.08 1.99 6.87
N LEU A 137 -1.21 0.99 6.88
CA LEU A 137 0.24 1.16 6.74
C LEU A 137 0.56 1.87 5.42
N VAL A 138 0.00 1.40 4.30
CA VAL A 138 0.20 2.01 2.98
C VAL A 138 -0.37 3.43 2.94
N MET A 139 -1.57 3.63 3.50
CA MET A 139 -2.16 4.97 3.58
C MET A 139 -1.25 5.96 4.31
N LYS A 140 -0.62 5.55 5.42
CA LYS A 140 0.32 6.42 6.15
C LYS A 140 1.61 6.67 5.39
N LEU A 141 2.14 5.65 4.70
CA LEU A 141 3.35 5.79 3.89
C LEU A 141 3.14 6.75 2.71
N VAL A 142 1.97 6.67 2.06
CA VAL A 142 1.66 7.54 0.91
C VAL A 142 1.21 8.94 1.37
N GLY A 143 0.38 9.02 2.42
CA GLY A 143 -0.22 10.26 2.92
C GLY A 143 0.68 11.10 3.83
N GLY A 144 1.75 10.52 4.40
CA GLY A 144 2.72 11.23 5.24
C GLY A 144 3.55 12.29 4.50
N ARG A 145 3.48 12.34 3.16
CA ARG A 145 3.98 13.47 2.37
C ARG A 145 2.87 14.51 2.25
N THR A 146 2.95 15.56 3.07
CA THR A 146 2.29 16.82 2.74
C THR A 146 2.76 17.22 1.34
N VAL A 147 1.80 17.37 0.43
CA VAL A 147 2.03 17.76 -0.96
C VAL A 147 2.78 19.10 -0.94
N SER A 148 4.08 19.08 -1.25
CA SER A 148 4.74 20.27 -1.76
C SER A 148 3.94 20.72 -2.98
N LYS A 149 3.50 21.97 -2.95
CA LYS A 149 2.68 22.58 -4.01
C LYS A 149 3.23 22.19 -5.38
N PRO A 150 2.40 21.77 -6.35
CA PRO A 150 2.87 21.68 -7.72
C PRO A 150 3.41 23.06 -8.12
N VAL A 151 4.67 23.11 -8.51
CA VAL A 151 5.26 24.28 -9.15
C VAL A 151 4.42 24.54 -10.39
N ALA A 152 3.76 25.69 -10.42
CA ALA A 152 3.04 26.14 -11.60
C ALA A 152 4.05 26.40 -12.71
N SER A 153 4.33 25.40 -13.55
CA SER A 153 4.89 25.65 -14.88
C SER A 153 3.74 26.09 -15.79
N SER A 154 3.32 27.35 -15.59
CA SER A 154 2.64 28.10 -16.63
C SER A 154 3.65 28.38 -17.75
N SER A 155 3.16 28.39 -19.00
CA SER A 155 3.87 28.68 -20.25
C SER A 155 4.48 27.49 -21.02
N ARG A 156 3.61 26.77 -21.75
CA ARG A 156 3.88 26.40 -23.16
C ARG A 156 2.62 25.96 -23.89
N PHE A 157 1.73 26.91 -24.14
CA PHE A 157 0.86 26.88 -25.30
C PHE A 157 0.79 28.32 -25.83
N GLN A 158 1.77 28.70 -26.65
CA GLN A 158 1.62 29.82 -27.55
C GLN A 158 1.32 29.28 -28.95
N THR A 159 0.20 29.78 -29.44
CA THR A 159 -0.34 29.71 -30.79
C THR A 159 0.70 29.90 -31.88
N VAL A 160 0.61 29.02 -32.88
CA VAL A 160 1.19 29.18 -34.21
C VAL A 160 0.65 30.47 -34.85
N LYS A 161 1.56 31.38 -35.23
CA LYS A 161 1.37 32.32 -36.33
C LYS A 161 2.67 32.39 -37.13
N GLU A 162 2.51 32.28 -38.44
CA GLU A 162 3.52 32.20 -39.48
C GLU A 162 4.28 33.52 -39.73
N ASP A 163 5.45 33.34 -40.33
CA ASP A 163 6.24 34.20 -41.22
C ASP A 163 6.77 35.57 -40.76
N LYS A 164 8.11 35.66 -40.69
CA LYS A 164 8.90 36.33 -41.76
C LYS A 164 10.42 36.18 -41.61
N GLN A 165 11.04 36.22 -42.79
CA GLN A 165 12.41 36.05 -43.23
C GLN A 165 13.50 37.01 -42.68
N ASP A 166 14.73 36.49 -42.79
CA ASP A 166 16.04 37.12 -43.09
C ASP A 166 16.68 38.09 -42.08
N THR A 167 17.85 37.72 -41.54
CA THR A 167 19.16 38.20 -42.07
C THR A 167 20.37 37.62 -41.30
N VAL A 168 21.38 37.27 -42.10
CA VAL A 168 22.76 36.87 -41.78
C VAL A 168 23.53 37.98 -41.07
N LYS A 169 24.38 37.65 -40.07
CA LYS A 169 25.76 38.17 -39.93
C LYS A 169 26.65 37.22 -39.13
N GLU A 170 27.78 36.89 -39.75
CA GLU A 170 28.98 36.24 -39.23
C GLU A 170 29.70 37.11 -38.17
N GLY A 171 30.54 36.47 -37.36
CA GLY A 171 31.50 37.14 -36.49
C GLY A 171 32.26 36.14 -35.60
N ASP A 172 33.41 35.69 -36.09
CA ASP A 172 34.43 34.92 -35.37
C ASP A 172 35.00 35.68 -34.16
N SER A 173 35.34 34.96 -33.08
CA SER A 173 36.71 34.93 -32.55
C SER A 173 36.80 34.08 -31.27
N GLU A 174 37.76 33.16 -31.30
CA GLU A 174 38.29 32.38 -30.18
C GLU A 174 38.79 33.29 -29.05
N ASP A 175 38.59 32.87 -27.79
CA ASP A 175 39.67 32.93 -26.80
C ASP A 175 39.40 32.03 -25.60
N SER A 176 40.38 31.17 -25.35
CA SER A 176 40.44 30.20 -24.26
C SER A 176 40.63 30.89 -22.90
N LYS A 177 39.86 30.49 -21.88
CA LYS A 177 40.33 30.53 -20.49
C LYS A 177 39.72 29.40 -19.67
N LEU A 178 40.64 28.60 -19.15
CA LEU A 178 40.48 27.46 -18.27
C LEU A 178 40.13 27.98 -16.86
N GLU A 179 38.89 27.82 -16.42
CA GLU A 179 38.51 28.04 -15.01
C GLU A 179 37.85 26.77 -14.43
N THR A 180 38.66 26.10 -13.62
CA THR A 180 38.35 25.34 -12.40
C THR A 180 36.90 24.91 -12.12
N ALA A 181 36.76 23.60 -11.95
CA ALA A 181 35.56 22.89 -11.52
C ALA A 181 34.94 23.47 -10.23
N PRO A 182 33.60 23.59 -10.14
CA PRO A 182 32.94 23.88 -8.88
C PRO A 182 32.90 22.62 -8.01
N GLU A 183 33.34 22.79 -6.77
CA GLU A 183 33.34 21.81 -5.69
C GLU A 183 32.00 21.09 -5.55
N ALA A 184 32.08 19.77 -5.34
CA ALA A 184 30.96 18.91 -5.04
C ALA A 184 30.17 19.43 -3.81
N SER A 185 28.96 19.92 -4.05
CA SER A 185 27.97 20.18 -3.01
C SER A 185 27.67 18.88 -2.25
N LYS A 186 27.91 18.90 -0.93
CA LYS A 186 27.59 17.82 0.01
C LYS A 186 26.15 17.32 -0.17
N PRO A 187 25.87 16.00 -0.08
CA PRO A 187 24.50 15.52 -0.15
C PRO A 187 23.77 15.84 1.16
N ASP A 188 22.62 16.51 1.03
CA ASP A 188 21.68 16.80 2.12
C ASP A 188 21.33 15.53 2.91
N GLY A 189 21.58 15.56 4.22
CA GLY A 189 21.34 14.46 5.17
C GLY A 189 19.87 14.09 5.40
N GLN A 190 18.94 14.62 4.61
CA GLN A 190 17.50 14.28 4.67
C GLN A 190 17.13 13.06 3.81
N GLY A 191 17.94 12.71 2.79
CA GLY A 191 17.63 11.63 1.86
C GLY A 191 17.81 10.21 2.41
N THR A 192 18.70 10.00 3.38
CA THR A 192 19.07 8.67 3.89
C THR A 192 18.06 8.13 4.90
N ASN A 193 17.59 8.96 5.83
CA ASN A 193 16.65 8.53 6.87
C ASN A 193 15.26 8.21 6.30
N GLN A 194 14.71 9.04 5.41
CA GLN A 194 13.40 8.76 4.81
C GLN A 194 13.42 7.50 3.93
N THR A 195 14.54 7.23 3.26
CA THR A 195 14.70 6.01 2.45
C THR A 195 14.69 4.76 3.34
N ARG A 196 15.38 4.81 4.49
CA ARG A 196 15.39 3.72 5.48
C ARG A 196 14.03 3.50 6.13
N VAL A 197 13.34 4.58 6.53
CA VAL A 197 11.97 4.55 7.09
C VAL A 197 11.01 3.83 6.14
N ASN A 198 11.10 4.10 4.84
CA ASN A 198 10.25 3.45 3.84
C ASN A 198 10.59 1.96 3.71
N GLU A 199 11.87 1.59 3.74
CA GLU A 199 12.29 0.18 3.62
C GLU A 199 11.77 -0.68 4.78
N GLU A 200 11.90 -0.22 6.02
CA GLU A 200 11.38 -0.94 7.19
C GLU A 200 9.86 -1.14 7.11
N ALA A 201 9.12 -0.13 6.64
CA ALA A 201 7.69 -0.24 6.49
C ALA A 201 7.28 -1.22 5.37
N LEU A 202 8.05 -1.28 4.28
CA LEU A 202 7.87 -2.30 3.22
C LEU A 202 8.14 -3.71 3.74
N LEU A 203 9.16 -3.87 4.60
CA LEU A 203 9.44 -5.14 5.27
C LEU A 203 8.31 -5.54 6.22
N LEU A 204 7.78 -4.59 7.00
CA LEU A 204 6.63 -4.83 7.86
C LEU A 204 5.41 -5.27 7.06
N TYR A 205 5.16 -4.67 5.90
CA TYR A 205 4.08 -5.08 4.99
C TYR A 205 4.25 -6.53 4.53
N CYS A 206 5.48 -6.95 4.20
CA CYS A 206 5.79 -8.35 3.87
C CYS A 206 5.56 -9.30 5.06
N ARG A 207 5.93 -8.88 6.28
CA ARG A 207 5.71 -9.68 7.50
C ARG A 207 4.23 -9.88 7.77
N LEU A 208 3.42 -8.84 7.57
CA LEU A 208 1.96 -8.92 7.73
C LEU A 208 1.33 -9.87 6.72
N HIS A 209 1.79 -9.79 5.47
CA HIS A 209 1.36 -10.72 4.44
C HIS A 209 1.74 -12.17 4.78
N HIS A 210 2.96 -12.40 5.27
CA HIS A 210 3.40 -13.73 5.69
C HIS A 210 2.53 -14.26 6.86
N ALA A 211 2.25 -13.45 7.87
CA ALA A 211 1.37 -13.82 8.97
C ALA A 211 -0.05 -14.14 8.49
N LEU A 212 -0.58 -13.36 7.54
CA LEU A 212 -1.89 -13.61 6.94
C LEU A 212 -1.94 -14.96 6.20
N LEU A 213 -0.92 -15.26 5.39
CA LEU A 213 -0.81 -16.55 4.69
C LEU A 213 -0.71 -17.73 5.67
N PHE A 214 0.11 -17.60 6.71
CA PHE A 214 0.28 -18.64 7.71
C PHE A 214 -1.02 -18.90 8.47
N LEU A 215 -1.70 -17.85 8.92
CA LEU A 215 -3.01 -17.96 9.58
C LEU A 215 -4.06 -18.55 8.64
N ALA A 216 -4.09 -18.16 7.36
CA ALA A 216 -5.00 -18.75 6.38
C ALA A 216 -4.77 -20.25 6.17
N LYS A 217 -3.52 -20.72 6.26
CA LYS A 217 -3.19 -22.15 6.23
C LYS A 217 -3.71 -22.88 7.48
N LYS A 218 -3.59 -22.27 8.66
CA LYS A 218 -4.01 -22.90 9.93
C LYS A 218 -5.51 -22.80 10.19
N HIS A 219 -6.16 -21.77 9.64
CA HIS A 219 -7.57 -21.44 9.81
C HIS A 219 -8.24 -21.23 8.43
N PRO A 220 -8.64 -22.31 7.72
CA PRO A 220 -9.11 -22.25 6.34
C PRO A 220 -10.34 -21.35 6.10
N GLU A 221 -11.13 -21.06 7.12
CA GLU A 221 -12.19 -20.04 7.10
C GLU A 221 -11.70 -18.65 6.67
N ILE A 222 -10.46 -18.28 6.96
CA ILE A 222 -9.86 -17.01 6.50
C ILE A 222 -9.83 -16.98 4.97
N GLN A 223 -9.30 -18.04 4.35
CA GLN A 223 -9.22 -18.16 2.90
C GLN A 223 -10.62 -18.24 2.29
N ARG A 224 -11.53 -19.04 2.86
CA ARG A 224 -12.91 -19.16 2.37
C ARG A 224 -13.65 -17.82 2.39
N GLU A 225 -13.53 -17.06 3.47
CA GLU A 225 -14.17 -15.75 3.60
C GLU A 225 -13.56 -14.72 2.64
N ALA A 226 -12.23 -14.66 2.55
CA ALA A 226 -11.55 -13.79 1.60
C ALA A 226 -12.00 -14.07 0.15
N THR A 227 -12.10 -15.36 -0.20
CA THR A 227 -12.58 -15.84 -1.49
C THR A 227 -14.03 -15.40 -1.72
N ALA A 228 -14.92 -15.66 -0.77
CA ALA A 228 -16.33 -15.29 -0.87
C ALA A 228 -16.52 -13.78 -1.08
N ARG A 229 -15.75 -12.94 -0.38
CA ARG A 229 -15.78 -11.47 -0.54
C ARG A 229 -15.31 -11.03 -1.92
N VAL A 230 -14.24 -11.62 -2.44
CA VAL A 230 -13.72 -11.32 -3.78
C VAL A 230 -14.72 -11.71 -4.87
N PHE A 231 -15.27 -12.92 -4.81
CA PHE A 231 -16.27 -13.38 -5.77
C PHE A 231 -17.56 -12.57 -5.69
N ALA A 232 -18.04 -12.24 -4.49
CA ALA A 232 -19.21 -11.38 -4.31
C ALA A 232 -18.98 -10.00 -4.94
N PHE A 233 -17.81 -9.39 -4.73
CA PHE A 233 -17.47 -8.10 -5.33
C PHE A 233 -17.40 -8.19 -6.87
N ALA A 234 -16.76 -9.22 -7.40
CA ALA A 234 -16.62 -9.40 -8.85
C ALA A 234 -17.97 -9.68 -9.52
N GLY A 235 -18.78 -10.58 -8.95
CA GLY A 235 -20.00 -11.08 -9.58
C GLY A 235 -21.25 -10.21 -9.39
N ASP A 236 -21.35 -9.43 -8.31
CA ASP A 236 -22.57 -8.68 -7.98
C ASP A 236 -22.31 -7.17 -7.82
N PRO A 237 -22.85 -6.32 -8.71
CA PRO A 237 -22.76 -4.86 -8.59
C PRO A 237 -23.23 -4.29 -7.24
N GLN A 238 -24.20 -4.92 -6.57
CA GLN A 238 -24.71 -4.46 -5.26
C GLN A 238 -23.69 -4.68 -4.14
N ARG A 239 -22.86 -5.72 -4.26
CA ARG A 239 -21.78 -6.04 -3.31
C ARG A 239 -20.59 -5.10 -3.42
N ARG A 240 -20.47 -4.31 -4.50
CA ARG A 240 -19.37 -3.34 -4.70
C ARG A 240 -19.52 -2.06 -3.88
N THR A 241 -20.72 -1.79 -3.39
CA THR A 241 -21.04 -0.53 -2.71
C THR A 241 -20.34 -0.37 -1.36
N LYS A 242 -20.17 0.85 -0.85
CA LYS A 242 -19.62 1.13 0.50
C LYS A 242 -20.34 0.38 1.63
N ARG A 243 -21.60 -0.02 1.42
CA ARG A 243 -22.38 -0.79 2.39
C ARG A 243 -21.86 -2.23 2.55
N HIS A 244 -21.48 -2.86 1.45
CA HIS A 244 -21.08 -4.28 1.42
C HIS A 244 -19.57 -4.46 1.35
N THR A 245 -18.86 -3.54 0.69
CA THR A 245 -17.40 -3.49 0.63
C THR A 245 -16.91 -2.13 1.14
N PRO A 246 -16.89 -1.86 2.45
CA PRO A 246 -16.58 -0.52 2.97
C PRO A 246 -15.20 0.02 2.56
N ASN A 247 -14.21 -0.86 2.46
CA ASN A 247 -12.84 -0.51 2.12
C ASN A 247 -12.32 -1.33 0.93
N LEU A 248 -11.94 -0.65 -0.16
CA LEU A 248 -11.41 -1.31 -1.35
C LEU A 248 -9.96 -1.76 -1.18
N GLY A 249 -9.16 -1.08 -0.35
CA GLY A 249 -7.79 -1.50 -0.10
C GLY A 249 -7.73 -2.81 0.67
N GLU A 250 -8.65 -3.02 1.62
CA GLU A 250 -8.83 -4.31 2.32
C GLU A 250 -9.22 -5.44 1.36
N LEU A 251 -10.05 -5.16 0.35
CA LEU A 251 -10.38 -6.14 -0.70
C LEU A 251 -9.12 -6.59 -1.48
N LEU A 252 -8.18 -5.69 -1.75
CA LEU A 252 -6.90 -6.06 -2.36
C LEU A 252 -6.05 -6.95 -1.45
N ILE A 253 -6.18 -6.82 -0.13
CA ILE A 253 -5.52 -7.73 0.82
C ILE A 253 -6.21 -9.10 0.83
N HIS A 254 -7.54 -9.17 0.74
CA HIS A 254 -8.25 -10.45 0.63
C HIS A 254 -7.78 -11.25 -0.60
N LEU A 255 -7.47 -10.58 -1.72
CA LEU A 255 -6.94 -11.23 -2.93
C LEU A 255 -5.61 -11.97 -2.70
N LEU A 256 -4.81 -11.56 -1.71
CA LEU A 256 -3.53 -12.22 -1.40
C LEU A 256 -3.72 -13.65 -0.88
N VAL A 257 -4.87 -13.96 -0.27
CA VAL A 257 -5.16 -15.27 0.32
C VAL A 257 -6.37 -15.99 -0.27
N ALA A 258 -7.18 -15.30 -1.06
CA ALA A 258 -8.33 -15.92 -1.75
C ALA A 258 -7.89 -17.08 -2.66
N ASP A 259 -8.79 -18.03 -2.90
CA ASP A 259 -8.68 -19.00 -3.98
C ASP A 259 -9.32 -18.46 -5.26
N GLY A 260 -8.92 -19.01 -6.41
CA GLY A 260 -9.48 -18.64 -7.70
C GLY A 260 -8.77 -17.46 -8.38
N PRO A 261 -9.47 -16.63 -9.16
CA PRO A 261 -8.85 -15.62 -10.01
C PRO A 261 -8.05 -14.58 -9.21
N GLY A 262 -6.84 -14.29 -9.71
CA GLY A 262 -5.97 -13.23 -9.20
C GLY A 262 -6.32 -11.86 -9.79
N TRP A 263 -5.38 -10.91 -9.69
CA TRP A 263 -5.57 -9.56 -10.24
C TRP A 263 -5.66 -9.53 -11.77
N ALA A 264 -5.12 -10.54 -12.47
CA ALA A 264 -5.27 -10.68 -13.91
C ALA A 264 -6.73 -10.83 -14.39
N ASP A 265 -7.67 -11.21 -13.51
CA ASP A 265 -9.08 -11.33 -13.89
C ASP A 265 -9.65 -9.97 -14.33
N ALA A 266 -9.97 -9.88 -15.62
CA ALA A 266 -10.39 -8.63 -16.24
C ALA A 266 -11.72 -8.10 -15.67
N THR A 267 -12.61 -9.00 -15.24
CA THR A 267 -13.91 -8.64 -14.68
C THR A 267 -13.75 -8.00 -13.31
N LEU A 268 -13.01 -8.64 -12.40
CA LEU A 268 -12.64 -8.11 -11.10
C LEU A 268 -11.92 -6.77 -11.24
N ARG A 269 -10.91 -6.69 -12.11
CA ARG A 269 -10.08 -5.50 -12.28
C ARG A 269 -10.89 -4.31 -12.81
N ARG A 270 -11.75 -4.53 -13.81
CA ARG A 270 -12.66 -3.48 -14.33
C ARG A 270 -13.68 -3.05 -13.28
N ALA A 271 -14.28 -3.99 -12.55
CA ALA A 271 -15.21 -3.70 -11.47
C ALA A 271 -14.55 -2.89 -10.35
N PHE A 272 -13.33 -3.24 -9.97
CA PHE A 272 -12.55 -2.55 -8.96
C PHE A 272 -12.25 -1.10 -9.37
N VAL A 273 -11.69 -0.90 -10.56
CA VAL A 273 -11.35 0.44 -11.06
C VAL A 273 -12.62 1.29 -11.17
N ALA A 274 -13.72 0.76 -11.70
CA ALA A 274 -14.98 1.50 -11.77
C ALA A 274 -15.46 1.97 -10.38
N GLU A 275 -15.39 1.10 -9.36
CA GLU A 275 -15.78 1.46 -8.00
C GLU A 275 -14.82 2.45 -7.34
N VAL A 276 -13.51 2.37 -7.61
CA VAL A 276 -12.52 3.39 -7.18
C VAL A 276 -12.90 4.76 -7.74
N LEU A 277 -13.20 4.84 -9.03
CA LEU A 277 -13.60 6.09 -9.68
C LEU A 277 -14.89 6.65 -9.05
N ASP A 278 -15.89 5.80 -8.85
CA ASP A 278 -17.18 6.19 -8.25
C ASP A 278 -16.98 6.75 -6.83
N ARG A 279 -16.14 6.12 -6.00
CA ARG A 279 -15.84 6.60 -4.64
C ARG A 279 -15.03 7.88 -4.65
N ASN A 280 -14.13 8.04 -5.62
CA ASN A 280 -13.33 9.25 -5.76
C ASN A 280 -14.16 10.50 -6.05
N VAL A 281 -15.34 10.36 -6.68
CA VAL A 281 -16.25 11.50 -6.89
C VAL A 281 -16.64 12.18 -5.57
N SER A 282 -16.82 11.42 -4.49
CA SER A 282 -17.14 12.00 -3.18
C SER A 282 -16.03 12.90 -2.63
N TRP A 283 -14.77 12.63 -2.97
CA TRP A 283 -13.63 13.45 -2.54
C TRP A 283 -13.56 14.80 -3.26
N PHE A 284 -14.03 14.90 -4.51
CA PHE A 284 -14.06 16.16 -5.26
C PHE A 284 -14.91 17.23 -4.54
N VAL A 285 -15.92 16.78 -3.81
CA VAL A 285 -16.94 17.65 -3.20
C VAL A 285 -16.79 17.77 -1.68
N ALA A 286 -16.27 16.74 -1.00
CA ALA A 286 -16.12 16.72 0.46
C ALA A 286 -14.94 17.57 0.97
N ASN A 287 -13.84 17.64 0.21
CA ASN A 287 -12.67 18.43 0.59
C ASN A 287 -12.79 19.86 0.08
N GLU A 288 -13.28 20.77 0.95
CA GLU A 288 -13.24 22.24 0.79
C GLU A 288 -13.78 22.80 -0.54
N ARG A 289 -14.53 22.00 -1.32
CA ARG A 289 -14.94 22.34 -2.69
C ARG A 289 -13.75 22.75 -3.55
N LYS A 290 -12.65 22.00 -3.50
CA LYS A 290 -11.47 22.31 -4.32
C LYS A 290 -11.70 22.06 -5.82
N TYR A 291 -12.59 21.13 -6.16
CA TYR A 291 -12.88 20.75 -7.55
C TYR A 291 -14.38 20.57 -7.86
N PRO A 292 -15.26 21.56 -7.60
CA PRO A 292 -16.71 21.44 -7.81
C PRO A 292 -17.06 21.29 -9.30
N GLU A 293 -16.23 21.83 -10.18
CA GLU A 293 -16.43 21.78 -11.64
C GLU A 293 -16.38 20.37 -12.22
N LEU A 294 -15.70 19.43 -11.55
CA LEU A 294 -15.68 18.02 -11.94
C LEU A 294 -17.05 17.33 -11.88
N LEU A 295 -18.06 17.96 -11.27
CA LEU A 295 -19.44 17.46 -11.27
C LEU A 295 -20.21 17.82 -12.53
N TYR A 296 -19.77 18.81 -13.31
CA TYR A 296 -20.40 19.18 -14.57
C TYR A 296 -20.05 18.19 -15.66
N LEU A 297 -21.05 17.60 -16.32
CA LEU A 297 -20.83 16.63 -17.38
C LEU A 297 -20.59 17.35 -18.72
N GLU A 298 -19.31 17.51 -19.08
CA GLU A 298 -18.89 18.17 -20.30
C GLU A 298 -19.22 17.32 -21.54
N GLN A 299 -19.43 17.97 -22.69
CA GLN A 299 -19.88 17.33 -23.93
C GLN A 299 -18.71 16.87 -24.81
N GLU A 300 -17.52 17.45 -24.62
CA GLU A 300 -16.34 17.15 -25.42
C GLU A 300 -15.97 15.66 -25.32
N PRO A 301 -15.62 14.99 -26.43
CA PRO A 301 -15.21 13.59 -26.41
C PRO A 301 -14.01 13.33 -25.48
N VAL A 302 -13.06 14.28 -25.43
CA VAL A 302 -11.88 14.25 -24.55
C VAL A 302 -11.89 15.52 -23.70
N ALA A 303 -12.01 15.35 -22.37
CA ALA A 303 -12.02 16.46 -21.43
C ALA A 303 -10.68 16.53 -20.69
N HIS A 304 -9.66 17.17 -21.31
CA HIS A 304 -8.30 17.25 -20.74
C HIS A 304 -8.27 17.84 -19.34
N HIS A 305 -9.09 18.87 -19.09
CA HIS A 305 -9.26 19.48 -17.78
C HIS A 305 -9.69 18.46 -16.72
N ARG A 306 -10.79 17.73 -16.98
CA ARG A 306 -11.29 16.65 -16.12
C ARG A 306 -10.23 15.59 -15.85
N LEU A 307 -9.51 15.15 -16.89
CA LEU A 307 -8.44 14.17 -16.75
C LEU A 307 -7.35 14.67 -15.79
N PHE A 308 -6.87 15.90 -15.98
CA PHE A 308 -5.82 16.46 -15.14
C PHE A 308 -6.28 16.64 -13.69
N GLU A 309 -7.42 17.28 -13.47
CA GLU A 309 -7.90 17.62 -12.13
C GLU A 309 -8.39 16.40 -11.35
N THR A 310 -9.05 15.44 -12.01
CA THR A 310 -9.45 14.19 -11.36
C THR A 310 -8.21 13.45 -10.86
N PHE A 311 -7.13 13.40 -11.65
CA PHE A 311 -5.87 12.79 -11.22
C PHE A 311 -5.29 13.53 -10.02
N ALA A 312 -5.15 14.85 -10.12
CA ALA A 312 -4.59 15.69 -9.07
C ALA A 312 -5.37 15.55 -7.75
N ALA A 313 -6.71 15.46 -7.83
CA ALA A 313 -7.57 15.29 -6.67
C ALA A 313 -7.50 13.89 -6.03
N SER A 314 -7.10 12.86 -6.80
CA SER A 314 -7.13 11.46 -6.36
C SER A 314 -5.75 10.79 -6.31
N ILE A 315 -4.66 11.52 -6.54
CA ILE A 315 -3.32 10.95 -6.63
C ILE A 315 -2.92 10.14 -5.40
N THR A 316 -3.30 10.58 -4.20
CA THR A 316 -3.00 9.84 -2.96
C THR A 316 -3.71 8.48 -2.96
N SER A 317 -5.01 8.43 -3.26
CA SER A 317 -5.76 7.16 -3.30
C SER A 317 -5.29 6.26 -4.44
N MET A 318 -4.91 6.85 -5.58
CA MET A 318 -4.34 6.12 -6.71
C MET A 318 -3.01 5.49 -6.36
N ARG A 319 -2.09 6.21 -5.70
CA ARG A 319 -0.81 5.65 -5.25
C ARG A 319 -0.96 4.50 -4.27
N ILE A 320 -1.93 4.59 -3.35
CA ILE A 320 -2.26 3.49 -2.44
C ILE A 320 -2.68 2.25 -3.24
N VAL A 321 -3.58 2.41 -4.21
CA VAL A 321 -4.03 1.32 -5.08
C VAL A 321 -2.87 0.77 -5.91
N MET A 322 -2.04 1.62 -6.52
CA MET A 322 -0.89 1.21 -7.30
C MET A 322 0.09 0.37 -6.48
N PHE A 323 0.36 0.77 -5.24
CA PHE A 323 1.22 0.00 -4.34
C PHE A 323 0.62 -1.37 -4.02
N GLN A 324 -0.66 -1.41 -3.62
CA GLN A 324 -1.32 -2.66 -3.27
C GLN A 324 -1.42 -3.61 -4.47
N VAL A 325 -1.72 -3.09 -5.67
CA VAL A 325 -1.75 -3.87 -6.90
C VAL A 325 -0.37 -4.37 -7.29
N TYR A 326 0.67 -3.52 -7.23
CA TYR A 326 2.04 -3.94 -7.48
C TYR A 326 2.46 -5.04 -6.51
N PHE A 327 2.16 -4.88 -5.21
CA PHE A 327 2.47 -5.90 -4.22
C PHE A 327 1.72 -7.19 -4.54
N LEU A 328 0.42 -7.12 -4.80
CA LEU A 328 -0.41 -8.26 -5.15
C LEU A 328 0.17 -9.03 -6.36
N ALA A 329 0.37 -8.35 -7.48
CA ALA A 329 0.78 -8.99 -8.74
C ALA A 329 2.28 -9.37 -8.79
N GLY A 330 3.16 -8.59 -8.16
CA GLY A 330 4.61 -8.78 -8.26
C GLY A 330 5.23 -9.60 -7.13
N VAL A 331 4.64 -9.53 -5.92
CA VAL A 331 5.25 -10.04 -4.69
C VAL A 331 4.36 -11.06 -3.99
N GLY A 332 3.14 -10.68 -3.65
CA GLY A 332 2.30 -11.43 -2.72
C GLY A 332 1.57 -12.61 -3.34
N ARG A 333 0.97 -12.44 -4.52
CA ARG A 333 0.26 -13.50 -5.22
C ARG A 333 0.34 -13.28 -6.72
N ARG A 334 1.46 -13.70 -7.31
CA ARG A 334 1.64 -13.69 -8.76
C ARG A 334 0.52 -14.47 -9.43
N ASP A 335 0.06 -13.99 -10.59
CA ASP A 335 -1.04 -14.65 -11.30
C ASP A 335 -0.71 -16.12 -11.58
N GLY A 336 -1.65 -17.00 -11.26
CA GLY A 336 -1.49 -18.45 -11.37
C GLY A 336 -0.74 -19.12 -10.19
N CYS A 337 -0.15 -18.36 -9.27
CA CYS A 337 0.46 -18.90 -8.05
C CYS A 337 -0.57 -19.00 -6.91
N PRO A 338 -0.81 -20.19 -6.33
CA PRO A 338 -1.67 -20.31 -5.16
C PRO A 338 -1.00 -19.67 -3.92
N PRO A 339 -1.78 -19.17 -2.95
CA PRO A 339 -1.23 -18.55 -1.73
C PRO A 339 -0.21 -19.43 -1.00
N GLY A 340 -0.42 -20.75 -0.97
CA GLY A 340 0.50 -21.72 -0.35
C GLY A 340 1.91 -21.72 -0.94
N GLN A 341 2.07 -21.40 -2.23
CA GLN A 341 3.39 -21.30 -2.85
C GLN A 341 4.18 -20.09 -2.34
N MET A 342 3.50 -18.97 -2.13
CA MET A 342 4.13 -17.78 -1.56
C MET A 342 4.50 -17.99 -0.08
N LEU A 343 3.66 -18.71 0.67
CA LEU A 343 3.98 -19.11 2.04
C LEU A 343 5.24 -19.97 2.09
N HIS A 344 5.37 -20.96 1.19
CA HIS A 344 6.59 -21.76 1.07
C HIS A 344 7.81 -20.89 0.73
N LEU A 345 7.66 -19.90 -0.15
CA LEU A 345 8.74 -18.96 -0.46
C LEU A 345 9.19 -18.20 0.80
N TYR A 346 8.25 -17.65 1.57
CA TYR A 346 8.59 -17.00 2.85
C TYR A 346 9.29 -17.95 3.82
N HIS A 347 8.81 -19.20 3.97
CA HIS A 347 9.46 -20.18 4.84
C HIS A 347 10.90 -20.48 4.37
N SER A 348 11.12 -20.65 3.07
CA SER A 348 12.45 -20.90 2.51
C SER A 348 13.43 -19.74 2.70
N SER A 349 12.92 -18.53 2.92
CA SER A 349 13.70 -17.33 3.22
C SER A 349 13.56 -16.88 4.68
N CYS A 350 13.29 -17.83 5.59
CA CYS A 350 13.23 -17.62 7.03
C CYS A 350 12.27 -16.48 7.44
N GLY A 351 11.12 -16.40 6.78
CA GLY A 351 10.09 -15.39 6.99
C GLY A 351 10.38 -14.02 6.41
N ARG A 352 11.49 -13.85 5.70
CA ARG A 352 11.92 -12.55 5.14
C ARG A 352 11.66 -12.48 3.63
N PRO A 353 11.33 -11.31 3.08
CA PRO A 353 11.30 -11.17 1.62
C PRO A 353 12.70 -11.36 1.04
N THR A 354 12.79 -11.98 -0.15
CA THR A 354 14.06 -12.15 -0.88
C THR A 354 14.67 -10.81 -1.26
N ALA A 355 15.98 -10.76 -1.56
CA ALA A 355 16.64 -9.54 -2.01
C ALA A 355 15.97 -8.96 -3.28
N ALA A 356 15.57 -9.84 -4.22
CA ALA A 356 14.86 -9.45 -5.43
C ALA A 356 13.48 -8.82 -5.13
N MET A 357 12.74 -9.37 -4.15
CA MET A 357 11.46 -8.78 -3.72
C MET A 357 11.64 -7.40 -3.09
N ARG A 358 12.66 -7.23 -2.23
CA ARG A 358 12.96 -5.93 -1.60
C ARG A 358 13.33 -4.88 -2.63
N GLU A 359 14.23 -5.23 -3.55
CA GLU A 359 14.66 -4.32 -4.61
C GLU A 359 13.52 -3.98 -5.58
N GLY A 360 12.69 -4.96 -5.93
CA GLY A 360 11.47 -4.73 -6.69
C GLY A 360 10.51 -3.76 -6.00
N LEU A 361 10.23 -3.98 -4.71
CA LEU A 361 9.36 -3.08 -3.94
C LEU A 361 9.93 -1.67 -3.83
N ARG A 362 11.24 -1.53 -3.62
CA ARG A 362 11.92 -0.24 -3.56
C ARG A 362 11.82 0.54 -4.86
N ARG A 363 12.07 -0.12 -6.00
CA ARG A 363 11.93 0.50 -7.33
C ARG A 363 10.48 0.92 -7.61
N ALA A 364 9.53 0.00 -7.41
CA ALA A 364 8.12 0.28 -7.60
C ALA A 364 7.62 1.41 -6.70
N TRP A 365 8.07 1.47 -5.44
CA TRP A 365 7.77 2.58 -4.55
C TRP A 365 8.23 3.93 -5.14
N GLY A 366 9.45 3.99 -5.67
CA GLY A 366 9.95 5.19 -6.36
C GLY A 366 9.08 5.59 -7.54
N GLU A 367 8.73 4.63 -8.41
CA GLU A 367 7.86 4.85 -9.58
C GLU A 367 6.45 5.32 -9.19
N ILE A 368 5.83 4.67 -8.20
CA ILE A 368 4.49 5.02 -7.70
C ILE A 368 4.49 6.43 -7.10
N MET A 369 5.50 6.77 -6.32
CA MET A 369 5.60 8.11 -5.73
C MET A 369 5.93 9.18 -6.77
N GLY A 370 6.55 8.80 -7.89
CA GLY A 370 6.80 9.65 -9.06
C GLY A 370 5.64 9.75 -10.05
N ALA A 371 4.60 8.91 -9.92
CA ALA A 371 3.48 8.89 -10.83
C ALA A 371 2.79 10.26 -10.90
N ALA A 372 2.59 10.74 -12.13
CA ALA A 372 2.08 12.08 -12.42
C ALA A 372 0.89 12.08 -13.38
N THR A 373 0.58 10.94 -14.00
CA THR A 373 -0.46 10.81 -15.02
C THR A 373 -1.33 9.56 -14.83
N PHE A 374 -2.48 9.56 -15.47
CA PHE A 374 -3.36 8.39 -15.50
C PHE A 374 -2.74 7.21 -16.24
N GLU A 375 -1.89 7.48 -17.23
CA GLU A 375 -1.07 6.52 -17.93
C GLU A 375 -0.18 5.73 -16.97
N ASP A 376 0.45 6.40 -16.00
CA ASP A 376 1.27 5.74 -14.98
C ASP A 376 0.43 4.85 -14.07
N TYR A 377 -0.75 5.34 -13.65
CA TYR A 377 -1.71 4.56 -12.85
C TYR A 377 -2.16 3.30 -13.60
N PHE A 378 -2.57 3.47 -14.85
CA PHE A 378 -3.08 2.41 -15.72
C PHE A 378 -2.04 1.36 -16.07
N ARG A 379 -0.77 1.77 -16.20
CA ARG A 379 0.36 0.85 -16.39
C ARG A 379 0.51 -0.11 -15.23
N VAL A 380 0.43 0.38 -13.99
CA VAL A 380 0.54 -0.45 -12.78
C VAL A 380 -0.72 -1.29 -12.55
N VAL A 381 -1.89 -0.67 -12.77
CA VAL A 381 -3.18 -1.34 -12.58
C VAL A 381 -3.44 -2.41 -13.63
N GLY A 382 -2.89 -2.28 -14.85
CA GLY A 382 -3.05 -3.24 -15.93
C GLY A 382 -4.35 -3.05 -16.73
N ILE A 383 -4.86 -1.82 -16.82
CA ILE A 383 -6.02 -1.46 -17.67
C ILE A 383 -5.73 -0.16 -18.40
N TRP A 384 -6.07 -0.07 -19.68
CA TRP A 384 -5.98 1.17 -20.45
C TRP A 384 -7.32 1.52 -21.10
N TYR A 385 -7.69 2.81 -21.07
CA TYR A 385 -8.96 3.30 -21.65
C TYR A 385 -8.77 4.39 -22.73
N GLY A 386 -7.54 4.90 -22.91
CA GLY A 386 -7.28 6.10 -23.73
C GLY A 386 -7.94 7.37 -23.19
N PRO A 387 -7.54 8.58 -23.65
CA PRO A 387 -8.11 9.83 -23.16
C PRO A 387 -9.63 9.95 -23.37
N ARG A 388 -10.13 9.51 -24.54
CA ARG A 388 -11.57 9.54 -24.88
C ARG A 388 -12.39 8.57 -24.03
N GLY A 389 -12.01 7.30 -24.02
CA GLY A 389 -12.71 6.28 -23.23
C GLY A 389 -12.67 6.60 -21.75
N PHE A 390 -11.54 7.12 -21.26
CA PHE A 390 -11.44 7.47 -19.86
C PHE A 390 -12.23 8.72 -19.47
N SER A 391 -12.29 9.75 -20.33
CA SER A 391 -13.19 10.89 -20.14
C SER A 391 -14.65 10.44 -19.98
N ALA A 392 -15.10 9.50 -20.80
CA ALA A 392 -16.42 8.90 -20.68
C ALA A 392 -16.60 8.12 -19.36
N LYS A 393 -15.62 7.30 -18.94
CA LYS A 393 -15.68 6.56 -17.67
C LYS A 393 -15.76 7.49 -16.45
N LEU A 394 -15.06 8.63 -16.45
CA LEU A 394 -15.13 9.62 -15.38
C LEU A 394 -16.50 10.30 -15.29
N ARG A 395 -17.10 10.68 -16.42
CA ARG A 395 -18.49 11.19 -16.45
C ARG A 395 -19.48 10.15 -15.93
N ASN A 396 -19.32 8.89 -16.35
CA ASN A 396 -20.16 7.81 -15.87
C ASN A 396 -19.95 7.53 -14.37
N ALA A 397 -18.75 7.76 -13.84
CA ALA A 397 -18.49 7.65 -12.40
C ALA A 397 -19.28 8.68 -11.60
N VAL A 398 -19.43 9.92 -12.09
CA VAL A 398 -20.29 10.94 -11.46
C VAL A 398 -21.74 10.46 -11.41
N ARG A 399 -22.28 9.97 -12.53
CA ARG A 399 -23.66 9.42 -12.60
C ARG A 399 -23.85 8.25 -11.63
N ARG A 400 -22.93 7.29 -11.61
CA ARG A 400 -22.99 6.13 -10.70
C ARG A 400 -22.84 6.53 -9.24
N ALA A 401 -21.98 7.49 -8.91
CA ALA A 401 -21.81 8.00 -7.56
C ALA A 401 -23.10 8.65 -7.03
N ILE A 402 -23.82 9.39 -7.89
CA ILE A 402 -25.15 9.94 -7.57
C ILE A 402 -26.15 8.80 -7.31
N ALA A 403 -26.25 7.84 -8.24
CA ALA A 403 -27.18 6.71 -8.11
C ALA A 403 -26.92 5.87 -6.85
N LYS A 404 -25.64 5.68 -6.48
CA LYS A 404 -25.22 4.98 -5.25
C LYS A 404 -25.38 5.82 -3.97
N GLY A 405 -25.74 7.10 -4.10
CA GLY A 405 -25.90 8.02 -2.96
C GLY A 405 -24.59 8.41 -2.28
N TYR A 406 -23.45 8.34 -2.98
CA TYR A 406 -22.15 8.72 -2.43
C TYR A 406 -22.00 10.22 -2.20
N LEU A 407 -22.91 11.02 -2.77
CA LEU A 407 -22.97 12.48 -2.61
C LEU A 407 -24.04 12.93 -1.60
N ARG A 408 -24.60 12.02 -0.77
CA ARG A 408 -25.61 12.38 0.25
C ARG A 408 -25.06 13.48 1.19
N GLY A 409 -25.84 14.55 1.33
CA GLY A 409 -25.45 15.78 2.06
C GLY A 409 -25.21 16.98 1.13
N LEU A 410 -25.08 16.76 -0.18
CA LEU A 410 -24.91 17.81 -1.19
C LEU A 410 -26.22 17.96 -1.98
N ARG A 411 -26.86 19.13 -1.92
CA ARG A 411 -28.11 19.37 -2.66
C ARG A 411 -27.82 19.41 -4.17
N PRO A 412 -28.53 18.64 -5.01
CA PRO A 412 -28.35 18.68 -6.48
C PRO A 412 -28.51 20.08 -7.08
N ALA A 413 -29.38 20.92 -6.49
CA ALA A 413 -29.56 22.31 -6.89
C ALA A 413 -28.32 23.20 -6.65
N ALA A 414 -27.43 22.83 -5.72
CA ALA A 414 -26.16 23.53 -5.48
C ALA A 414 -25.02 23.09 -6.43
N LEU A 415 -25.27 22.06 -7.25
CA LEU A 415 -24.28 21.47 -8.17
C LEU A 415 -24.43 21.95 -9.61
N GLY A 416 -25.32 22.92 -9.87
CA GLY A 416 -25.56 23.46 -11.21
C GLY A 416 -25.98 22.42 -12.25
N LEU A 417 -26.41 21.23 -11.81
CA LEU A 417 -27.01 20.21 -12.68
C LEU A 417 -28.26 20.83 -13.30
N ARG A 418 -28.18 21.20 -14.59
CA ARG A 418 -29.35 21.67 -15.32
C ARG A 418 -30.47 20.63 -15.19
N PRO A 419 -31.71 21.02 -14.84
CA PRO A 419 -32.85 20.11 -14.92
C PRO A 419 -32.97 19.65 -16.38
N GLY A 420 -32.78 18.36 -16.66
CA GLY A 420 -33.00 17.82 -18.01
C GLY A 420 -32.08 16.69 -18.50
N LEU A 421 -31.05 16.26 -17.76
CA LEU A 421 -30.33 15.02 -18.09
C LEU A 421 -31.02 13.83 -17.42
N GLU A 422 -32.12 13.37 -18.03
CA GLU A 422 -32.63 12.03 -17.75
C GLU A 422 -31.54 10.98 -18.06
N PRO A 423 -31.48 9.88 -17.30
CA PRO A 423 -30.60 8.77 -17.64
C PRO A 423 -31.00 8.23 -19.01
N VAL A 424 -30.10 8.30 -19.99
CA VAL A 424 -30.28 7.61 -21.27
C VAL A 424 -30.39 6.11 -20.96
N PRO A 425 -31.52 5.44 -21.22
CA PRO A 425 -31.64 4.01 -21.02
C PRO A 425 -30.85 3.32 -22.13
N GLY A 426 -29.83 2.55 -21.75
CA GLY A 426 -29.20 1.56 -22.62
C GLY A 426 -28.19 2.09 -23.63
N GLU A 427 -26.98 2.42 -23.19
CA GLU A 427 -25.81 2.03 -23.96
C GLU A 427 -25.38 0.68 -23.39
N ALA A 428 -25.76 -0.39 -24.09
CA ALA A 428 -25.17 -1.70 -23.89
C ALA A 428 -23.65 -1.55 -24.00
N ASP A 429 -22.94 -2.16 -23.06
CA ASP A 429 -21.50 -2.31 -23.13
C ASP A 429 -21.14 -2.95 -24.49
N GLU A 430 -20.67 -2.14 -25.44
CA GLU A 430 -19.93 -2.68 -26.59
C GLU A 430 -18.60 -3.20 -26.04
N GLU A 431 -18.57 -4.52 -25.83
CA GLU A 431 -17.36 -5.30 -25.61
C GLU A 431 -16.45 -5.20 -26.83
N GLY A 432 -15.20 -4.75 -26.58
CA GLY A 432 -14.05 -4.83 -27.47
C GLY A 432 -12.78 -4.86 -26.63
#